data_AF-A0A453MN16-F1
#
_entry.id   AF-A0A453MN16-F1
#
_cell.length_a   1.000
_cell.length_b   1.000
_cell.length_c   1.000
_cell.angle_alpha   90.00
_cell.angle_beta   90.00
_cell.angle_gamma   90.00
#
_symmetry.space_group_name_H-M   'P 1'
#
loop_
_entity.id
_entity.type
_entity.pdbx_description
1 polymer ?
#
loop_
_entity_poly.entity_id
_entity_poly.type
_entity_poly.pdbx_seq_one_letter_code
_entity_poly.pdbx_strand_id
1 'polypeptide(L)'
;MALDKRQLPEVDKNSLYKTSGYIDIDKIDTAAWPALVADLGAGDQSITALAFGFTRLFQPDKPVTKGQAALALSTGDYAEVVMEELARIEAEKIAEAAVNAHGALIAEVEKQINASFERELTREKEKIETLEKLAEEARAELDKLRAEREEEKNALLRGRATVESEIQVLSKLRCEVEEQLQNVLSKKVEINFEKNRIEKLQKEIESENQAAVQLQYELEVERKALSMARAWAEDEAKKAREHARALEEARNQWERQGIKVVVEAGLEEDASAGVTWANAGKEHPVDEAINRAESLLEKLKSFGGEMKVRSSHALERVMQYVRSLISSLKERAAEARQGCADLGAAAASKAKNVSSEAKAFGSSIRDRSKKVVEECKDGLEKFVHRFKTD
;
A
#
# COMPACT_ATOMS: atom_id res chain seq x y z
N MET A 1 52.95 -91.08 53.21
CA MET A 1 53.10 -92.44 53.74
C MET A 1 54.37 -92.55 54.57
N ALA A 2 54.48 -93.53 55.47
CA ALA A 2 55.64 -93.69 56.36
C ALA A 2 56.95 -93.85 55.55
N LEU A 3 57.92 -92.97 55.79
CA LEU A 3 59.31 -93.18 55.36
C LEU A 3 59.85 -94.38 56.14
N ASP A 4 59.63 -95.58 55.61
CA ASP A 4 60.32 -96.77 56.06
C ASP A 4 61.80 -96.55 55.75
N LYS A 5 62.55 -96.04 56.73
CA LYS A 5 64.00 -95.85 56.65
C LYS A 5 64.66 -97.22 56.60
N ARG A 6 64.49 -97.93 55.49
CA ARG A 6 65.25 -99.14 55.18
C ARG A 6 66.70 -98.70 55.06
N GLN A 7 67.51 -99.12 56.02
CA GLN A 7 68.95 -99.01 55.87
C GLN A 7 69.34 -99.74 54.59
N LEU A 8 70.06 -99.06 53.71
CA LEU A 8 70.55 -99.70 52.49
C LEU A 8 71.49 -100.85 52.89
N PRO A 9 71.42 -101.99 52.20
CA PRO A 9 72.24 -103.14 52.55
C PRO A 9 73.74 -102.82 52.40
N GLU A 10 74.58 -103.36 53.27
CA GLU A 10 76.02 -103.38 53.02
C GLU A 10 76.30 -104.34 51.85
N VAL A 11 76.85 -103.81 50.75
CA VAL A 11 77.01 -104.55 49.50
C VAL A 11 78.47 -104.59 49.10
N ASP A 12 79.00 -105.79 48.90
CA ASP A 12 80.27 -106.04 48.23
C ASP A 12 80.07 -106.32 46.74
N LYS A 13 81.15 -106.22 45.95
CA LYS A 13 81.11 -106.41 44.48
C LYS A 13 80.49 -107.76 44.08
N ASN A 14 80.75 -108.80 44.85
CA ASN A 14 80.21 -110.14 44.60
C ASN A 14 78.70 -110.23 44.85
N SER A 15 78.17 -109.54 45.85
CA SER A 15 76.72 -109.52 46.12
C SER A 15 75.96 -108.74 45.05
N LEU A 16 76.52 -107.64 44.54
CA LEU A 16 75.94 -106.91 43.43
C LEU A 16 75.94 -107.74 42.14
N TYR A 17 77.02 -108.48 41.84
CA TYR A 17 77.08 -109.35 40.65
C TYR A 17 76.04 -110.47 40.69
N LYS A 18 75.84 -111.10 41.86
CA LYS A 18 74.84 -112.16 42.01
C LYS A 18 73.41 -111.67 41.86
N THR A 19 73.14 -110.45 42.32
CA THR A 19 71.78 -109.86 42.30
C THR A 19 71.45 -109.20 40.95
N SER A 20 72.42 -108.54 40.32
CA SER A 20 72.21 -107.79 39.08
C SER A 20 72.56 -108.55 37.80
N GLY A 21 73.54 -109.48 37.85
CA GLY A 21 74.06 -110.13 36.65
C GLY A 21 74.78 -109.20 35.68
N TYR A 22 75.09 -107.96 36.08
CA TYR A 22 75.76 -106.99 35.23
C TYR A 22 77.22 -107.33 35.01
N ILE A 23 77.68 -107.19 33.77
CA ILE A 23 79.06 -107.49 33.37
C ILE A 23 79.98 -106.29 33.65
N ASP A 24 79.44 -105.07 33.66
CA ASP A 24 80.16 -103.80 33.75
C ASP A 24 80.09 -103.13 35.14
N ILE A 25 80.00 -103.93 36.20
CA ILE A 25 79.89 -103.44 37.61
C ILE A 25 81.04 -102.51 37.99
N ASP A 26 82.24 -102.73 37.45
CA ASP A 26 83.42 -101.89 37.70
C ASP A 26 83.27 -100.44 37.21
N LYS A 27 82.27 -100.15 36.37
CA LYS A 27 81.96 -98.80 35.90
C LYS A 27 80.87 -98.11 36.72
N ILE A 28 80.18 -98.85 37.58
CA ILE A 28 79.10 -98.32 38.43
C ILE A 28 79.73 -97.73 39.68
N ASP A 29 79.37 -96.49 40.01
CA ASP A 29 79.80 -95.84 41.25
C ASP A 29 79.47 -96.73 42.47
N THR A 30 80.49 -96.99 43.30
CA THR A 30 80.39 -97.82 44.50
C THR A 30 79.36 -97.27 45.49
N ALA A 31 79.15 -95.94 45.51
CA ALA A 31 78.12 -95.31 46.33
C ALA A 31 76.69 -95.71 45.92
N ALA A 32 76.47 -96.11 44.66
CA ALA A 32 75.16 -96.49 44.13
C ALA A 32 74.83 -97.98 44.31
N TRP A 33 75.82 -98.83 44.65
CA TRP A 33 75.61 -100.27 44.76
C TRP A 33 74.53 -100.67 45.77
N PRO A 34 74.47 -100.09 46.99
CA PRO A 34 73.44 -100.43 47.96
C PRO A 34 72.02 -100.13 47.46
N ALA A 35 71.83 -98.99 46.77
CA ALA A 35 70.55 -98.59 46.22
C ALA A 35 70.13 -99.47 45.03
N LEU A 36 71.08 -99.82 44.16
CA LEU A 36 70.83 -100.68 43.00
C LEU A 36 70.48 -102.12 43.40
N VAL A 37 71.13 -102.66 44.43
CA VAL A 37 70.77 -103.98 44.99
C VAL A 37 69.39 -103.95 45.63
N ALA A 38 69.06 -102.90 46.40
CA ALA A 38 67.75 -102.76 47.01
C ALA A 38 66.64 -102.65 45.96
N ASP A 39 66.87 -101.91 44.88
CA ASP A 39 65.94 -101.78 43.76
C ASP A 39 65.75 -103.09 43.00
N LEU A 40 66.84 -103.75 42.58
CA LEU A 40 66.78 -105.03 41.86
C LEU A 40 66.20 -106.17 42.73
N GLY A 41 66.33 -106.06 44.05
CA GLY A 41 65.70 -106.96 45.02
C GLY A 41 64.17 -106.93 44.99
N ALA A 42 63.55 -105.87 44.43
CA ALA A 42 62.11 -105.80 44.20
C ALA A 42 61.64 -106.59 42.96
N GLY A 43 62.57 -107.25 42.23
CA GLY A 43 62.25 -108.11 41.09
C GLY A 43 61.57 -107.36 39.96
N ASP A 44 60.40 -107.83 39.52
CA ASP A 44 59.62 -107.21 38.43
C ASP A 44 59.11 -105.80 38.77
N GLN A 45 59.17 -105.39 40.04
CA GLN A 45 58.82 -104.04 40.50
C GLN A 45 60.06 -103.12 40.64
N SER A 46 61.25 -103.60 40.30
CA SER A 46 62.47 -102.77 40.25
C SER A 46 62.31 -101.62 39.26
N ILE A 47 62.64 -100.41 39.69
CA ILE A 47 62.68 -99.21 38.85
C ILE A 47 63.65 -99.41 37.70
N THR A 48 64.82 -100.01 37.98
CA THR A 48 65.84 -100.33 36.96
C THR A 48 65.31 -101.35 35.94
N ALA A 49 64.66 -102.41 36.40
CA ALA A 49 64.09 -103.43 35.50
C ALA A 49 62.93 -102.87 34.66
N LEU A 50 62.08 -102.01 35.23
CA LEU A 50 60.98 -101.37 34.51
C LEU A 50 61.50 -100.35 33.48
N ALA A 51 62.42 -99.46 33.89
CA ALA A 51 62.93 -98.39 33.03
C ALA A 51 63.88 -98.90 31.93
N PHE A 52 64.74 -99.88 32.22
CA PHE A 52 65.78 -100.33 31.29
C PHE A 52 65.56 -101.74 30.75
N GLY A 53 64.59 -102.49 31.27
CA GLY A 53 64.40 -103.90 30.97
C GLY A 53 65.46 -104.79 31.62
N PHE A 54 65.38 -106.09 31.35
CA PHE A 54 66.39 -107.06 31.79
C PHE A 54 67.64 -106.96 30.92
N THR A 55 68.61 -106.13 31.32
CA THR A 55 69.89 -105.99 30.63
C THR A 55 71.00 -106.75 31.34
N ARG A 56 72.03 -107.15 30.60
CA ARG A 56 73.28 -107.70 31.16
C ARG A 56 74.38 -106.65 31.32
N LEU A 57 74.12 -105.42 30.86
CA LEU A 57 75.01 -104.27 30.91
C LEU A 57 74.22 -103.09 31.48
N PHE A 58 74.72 -102.49 32.56
CA PHE A 58 74.07 -101.35 33.20
C PHE A 58 74.36 -100.04 32.44
N GLN A 59 75.58 -99.87 31.92
CA GLN A 59 76.01 -98.72 31.12
C GLN A 59 75.68 -97.35 31.78
N PRO A 60 76.28 -97.01 32.93
CA PRO A 60 75.89 -95.84 33.72
C PRO A 60 76.02 -94.49 32.98
N ASP A 61 76.98 -94.38 32.06
CA ASP A 61 77.21 -93.16 31.27
C ASP A 61 76.34 -93.05 30.01
N LYS A 62 75.47 -94.05 29.75
CA LYS A 62 74.63 -94.06 28.56
C LYS A 62 73.48 -93.05 28.71
N PRO A 63 73.22 -92.20 27.70
CA PRO A 63 72.09 -91.30 27.75
C PRO A 63 70.77 -92.09 27.81
N VAL A 64 69.89 -91.68 28.71
CA VAL A 64 68.56 -92.27 28.91
C VAL A 64 67.55 -91.57 28.01
N THR A 65 66.60 -92.32 27.44
CA THR A 65 65.51 -91.73 26.66
C THR A 65 64.46 -91.07 27.55
N LYS A 66 63.70 -90.10 27.04
CA LYS A 66 62.61 -89.45 27.79
C LYS A 66 61.60 -90.45 28.36
N GLY A 67 61.30 -91.54 27.63
CA GLY A 67 60.38 -92.57 28.08
C GLY A 67 60.92 -93.38 29.27
N GLN A 68 62.20 -93.74 29.23
CA GLN A 68 62.85 -94.48 30.33
C GLN A 68 62.97 -93.61 31.59
N ALA A 69 63.31 -92.32 31.42
CA ALA A 69 63.34 -91.37 32.53
C ALA A 69 61.93 -91.13 33.13
N ALA A 70 60.91 -90.98 32.28
CA ALA A 70 59.53 -90.83 32.72
C ALA A 70 59.05 -92.08 33.49
N LEU A 71 59.37 -93.27 32.99
CA LEU A 71 59.00 -94.53 33.65
C LEU A 71 59.66 -94.63 35.03
N ALA A 72 60.98 -94.37 35.11
CA ALA A 72 61.70 -94.38 36.39
C ALA A 72 61.14 -93.39 37.41
N LEU A 73 60.77 -92.18 36.98
CA LEU A 73 60.17 -91.16 37.84
C LEU A 73 58.73 -91.49 38.25
N SER A 74 57.98 -92.19 37.39
CA SER A 74 56.58 -92.57 37.64
C SER A 74 56.42 -93.82 38.51
N THR A 75 57.48 -94.62 38.70
CA THR A 75 57.43 -95.86 39.49
C THR A 75 58.18 -95.77 40.81
N GLY A 76 59.07 -94.78 40.98
CA GLY A 76 59.84 -94.60 42.21
C GLY A 76 59.09 -93.82 43.30
N ASP A 77 59.79 -93.51 44.39
CA ASP A 77 59.23 -92.81 45.57
C ASP A 77 58.64 -91.41 45.26
N TYR A 78 59.01 -90.82 44.12
CA TYR A 78 58.48 -89.54 43.64
C TYR A 78 57.23 -89.66 42.78
N ALA A 79 56.74 -90.88 42.51
CA ALA A 79 55.58 -91.14 41.66
C ALA A 79 54.32 -90.36 42.12
N GLU A 80 54.06 -90.30 43.43
CA GLU A 80 52.92 -89.58 44.00
C GLU A 80 52.99 -88.08 43.68
N VAL A 81 54.17 -87.47 43.83
CA VAL A 81 54.42 -86.05 43.53
C VAL A 81 54.27 -85.78 42.03
N VAL A 82 54.79 -86.66 41.16
CA VAL A 82 54.67 -86.52 39.70
C VAL A 82 53.20 -86.64 39.26
N MET A 83 52.44 -87.59 39.82
CA MET A 83 51.01 -87.74 39.51
C MET A 83 50.19 -86.53 40.00
N GLU A 84 50.50 -85.97 41.17
CA GLU A 84 49.85 -84.75 41.67
C GLU A 84 50.11 -83.55 40.75
N GLU A 85 51.35 -83.33 40.32
CA GLU A 85 51.69 -82.26 39.38
C GLU A 85 51.03 -82.46 38.00
N LEU A 86 50.93 -83.70 37.52
CA LEU A 86 50.17 -84.01 36.30
C LEU A 86 48.69 -83.67 36.45
N ALA A 87 48.06 -84.06 37.56
CA ALA A 87 46.66 -83.71 37.85
C ALA A 87 46.45 -82.19 37.98
N ARG A 88 47.41 -81.47 38.57
CA ARG A 88 47.40 -80.00 38.62
C ARG A 88 47.47 -79.38 37.22
N ILE A 89 48.40 -79.84 36.37
CA ILE A 89 48.54 -79.36 34.99
C ILE A 89 47.28 -79.66 34.17
N GLU A 90 46.67 -80.84 34.34
CA GLU A 90 45.41 -81.19 33.68
C GLU A 90 44.25 -80.29 34.15
N ALA A 91 44.15 -80.04 35.46
CA ALA A 91 43.16 -79.11 36.01
C ALA A 91 43.36 -77.68 35.51
N GLU A 92 44.61 -77.21 35.44
CA GLU A 92 44.95 -75.88 34.89
C GLU A 92 44.59 -75.79 33.40
N LYS A 93 44.88 -76.82 32.60
CA LYS A 93 44.46 -76.88 31.19
C LYS A 93 42.94 -76.82 31.02
N ILE A 94 42.19 -77.53 31.86
CA ILE A 94 40.72 -77.50 31.84
C ILE A 94 40.21 -76.11 32.23
N ALA A 95 40.80 -75.50 33.26
CA ALA A 95 40.46 -74.14 33.68
C ALA A 95 40.77 -73.10 32.58
N GLU A 96 41.93 -73.20 31.94
CA GLU A 96 42.32 -72.34 30.82
C GLU A 96 41.36 -72.50 29.63
N ALA A 97 41.00 -73.75 29.27
CA ALA A 97 40.00 -74.02 28.24
C ALA A 97 38.63 -73.41 28.57
N ALA A 98 38.21 -73.48 29.84
CA ALA A 98 36.95 -72.87 30.30
C ALA A 98 37.01 -71.33 30.23
N VAL A 99 38.13 -70.71 30.62
CA VAL A 99 38.34 -69.25 30.51
C VAL A 99 38.34 -68.81 29.05
N ASN A 100 39.00 -69.55 28.17
CA ASN A 100 39.01 -69.24 26.73
C ASN A 100 37.61 -69.37 26.11
N ALA A 101 36.84 -70.40 26.48
CA ALA A 101 35.45 -70.55 26.05
C ALA A 101 34.57 -69.40 26.56
N HIS A 102 34.75 -68.98 27.81
CA HIS A 102 34.04 -67.82 28.36
C HIS A 102 34.43 -66.52 27.66
N GLY A 103 35.72 -66.30 27.40
CA GLY A 103 36.21 -65.15 26.63
C GLY A 103 35.64 -65.09 25.22
N ALA A 104 35.49 -66.24 24.54
CA ALA A 104 34.85 -66.30 23.23
C ALA A 104 33.36 -65.93 23.28
N LEU A 105 32.63 -66.39 24.31
CA LEU A 105 31.23 -66.03 24.51
C LEU A 105 31.08 -64.53 24.82
N ILE A 106 31.95 -63.96 25.65
CA ILE A 106 31.95 -62.51 25.93
C ILE A 106 32.17 -61.73 24.63
N ALA A 107 33.16 -62.08 23.82
CA ALA A 107 33.46 -61.39 22.57
C ALA A 107 32.27 -61.44 21.58
N GLU A 108 31.56 -62.57 21.50
CA GLU A 108 30.37 -62.68 20.67
C GLU A 108 29.20 -61.84 21.22
N VAL A 109 28.99 -61.83 22.54
CA VAL A 109 27.98 -60.99 23.19
C VAL A 109 28.27 -59.51 22.98
N GLU A 110 29.52 -59.07 23.17
CA GLU A 110 29.96 -57.69 22.92
C GLU A 110 29.71 -57.29 21.45
N LYS A 111 30.04 -58.18 20.51
CA LYS A 111 29.79 -57.96 19.08
C LYS A 111 28.30 -57.81 18.78
N GLN A 112 27.45 -58.66 19.36
CA GLN A 112 25.99 -58.57 19.18
C GLN A 112 25.41 -57.29 19.79
N ILE A 113 25.88 -56.91 20.97
CA ILE A 113 25.50 -55.67 21.65
C ILE A 113 25.89 -54.47 20.79
N ASN A 114 27.15 -54.40 20.32
CA ASN A 114 27.62 -53.33 19.47
C ASN A 114 26.81 -53.23 18.17
N ALA A 115 26.54 -54.37 17.51
CA ALA A 115 25.69 -54.42 16.31
C ALA A 115 24.24 -53.97 16.60
N SER A 116 23.73 -54.20 17.81
CA SER A 116 22.40 -53.73 18.21
C SER A 116 22.36 -52.21 18.39
N PHE A 117 23.37 -51.63 19.03
CA PHE A 117 23.50 -50.18 19.19
C PHE A 117 23.70 -49.46 17.86
N GLU A 118 24.49 -49.99 16.94
CA GLU A 118 24.64 -49.41 15.60
C GLU A 118 23.31 -49.38 14.83
N ARG A 119 22.51 -50.45 14.94
CA ARG A 119 21.16 -50.51 14.35
C ARG A 119 20.20 -49.51 14.99
N GLU A 120 20.29 -49.28 16.29
CA GLU A 120 19.46 -48.27 16.96
C GLU A 120 19.91 -46.85 16.62
N LEU A 121 21.22 -46.61 16.58
CA LEU A 121 21.81 -45.33 16.21
C LEU A 121 21.42 -44.91 14.79
N THR A 122 21.41 -45.84 13.84
CA THR A 122 20.97 -45.57 12.46
C THR A 122 19.49 -45.23 12.39
N ARG A 123 18.63 -45.98 13.07
CA ARG A 123 17.19 -45.67 13.14
C ARG A 123 16.91 -44.32 13.81
N GLU A 124 17.62 -43.99 14.89
CA GLU A 124 17.46 -42.68 15.55
C GLU A 124 17.96 -41.54 14.65
N LYS A 125 19.07 -41.73 13.92
CA LYS A 125 19.53 -40.76 12.92
C LYS A 125 18.51 -40.54 11.80
N GLU A 126 17.91 -41.60 11.28
CA GLU A 126 16.85 -41.51 10.26
C GLU A 126 15.63 -40.76 10.81
N LYS A 127 15.20 -41.04 12.04
CA LYS A 127 14.12 -40.29 12.70
C LYS A 127 14.46 -38.81 12.83
N ILE A 128 15.66 -38.49 13.30
CA ILE A 128 16.13 -37.10 13.41
C ILE A 128 16.09 -36.42 12.04
N GLU A 129 16.60 -37.06 10.99
CA GLU A 129 16.59 -36.51 9.64
C GLU A 129 15.16 -36.25 9.14
N THR A 130 14.21 -37.18 9.38
CA THR A 130 12.80 -36.95 9.01
C THR A 130 12.16 -35.80 9.78
N LEU A 131 12.48 -35.66 11.07
CA LEU A 131 11.97 -34.56 11.90
C LEU A 131 12.60 -33.22 11.51
N GLU A 132 13.88 -33.20 11.15
CA GLU A 132 14.56 -32.01 10.64
C GLU A 132 13.94 -31.55 9.32
N LYS A 133 13.68 -32.47 8.37
CA LYS A 133 12.97 -32.15 7.13
C LYS A 133 11.58 -31.57 7.37
N LEU A 134 10.79 -32.18 8.26
CA LEU A 134 9.46 -31.66 8.62
C LEU A 134 9.56 -30.29 9.30
N ALA A 135 10.57 -30.05 10.13
CA ALA A 135 10.80 -28.76 10.77
C ALA A 135 11.22 -27.69 9.76
N GLU A 136 12.04 -28.04 8.77
CA GLU A 136 12.42 -27.16 7.66
C GLU A 136 11.22 -26.80 6.78
N GLU A 137 10.38 -27.79 6.44
CA GLU A 137 9.13 -27.57 5.70
C GLU A 137 8.19 -26.63 6.46
N ALA A 138 8.00 -26.86 7.76
CA ALA A 138 7.18 -25.99 8.61
C ALA A 138 7.75 -24.56 8.70
N ARG A 139 9.07 -24.40 8.75
CA ARG A 139 9.72 -23.07 8.70
C ARG A 139 9.48 -22.39 7.35
N ALA A 140 9.64 -23.11 6.25
CA ALA A 140 9.39 -22.57 4.92
C ALA A 140 7.93 -22.14 4.72
N GLU A 141 6.97 -22.91 5.24
CA GLU A 141 5.55 -22.52 5.23
C GLU A 141 5.28 -21.28 6.08
N LEU A 142 5.86 -21.18 7.27
CA LEU A 142 5.75 -19.98 8.10
C LEU A 142 6.31 -18.73 7.42
N ASP A 143 7.44 -18.85 6.73
CA ASP A 143 8.04 -17.73 6.01
C ASP A 143 7.21 -17.33 4.77
N LYS A 144 6.59 -18.29 4.07
CA LYS A 144 5.59 -17.99 3.03
C LYS A 144 4.40 -17.21 3.58
N LEU A 145 3.79 -17.68 4.67
CA LEU A 145 2.66 -17.00 5.30
C LEU A 145 3.02 -15.60 5.84
N ARG A 146 4.26 -15.41 6.31
CA ARG A 146 4.78 -14.10 6.70
C ARG A 146 4.88 -13.16 5.49
N ALA A 147 5.42 -13.65 4.37
CA ALA A 147 5.51 -12.87 3.14
C ALA A 147 4.11 -12.48 2.62
N GLU A 148 3.16 -13.42 2.58
CA GLU A 148 1.77 -13.15 2.21
C GLU A 148 1.13 -12.09 3.11
N ARG A 149 1.30 -12.20 4.44
CA ARG A 149 0.81 -11.19 5.39
C ARG A 149 1.43 -9.81 5.14
N GLU A 150 2.72 -9.74 4.81
CA GLU A 150 3.38 -8.48 4.47
C GLU A 150 2.86 -7.89 3.16
N GLU A 151 2.61 -8.71 2.15
CA GLU A 151 1.98 -8.31 0.89
C GLU A 151 0.56 -7.76 1.10
N GLU A 152 -0.27 -8.45 1.91
CA GLU A 152 -1.60 -7.99 2.30
C GLU A 152 -1.54 -6.66 3.05
N LYS A 153 -0.63 -6.53 4.04
CA LYS A 153 -0.41 -5.28 4.77
C LYS A 153 -0.01 -4.15 3.82
N ASN A 154 0.87 -4.42 2.85
CA ASN A 154 1.29 -3.44 1.85
C ASN A 154 0.13 -3.07 0.91
N ALA A 155 -0.72 -4.03 0.53
CA ALA A 155 -1.92 -3.76 -0.26
C ALA A 155 -2.92 -2.89 0.52
N LEU A 156 -3.12 -3.14 1.81
CA LEU A 156 -3.95 -2.30 2.69
C LEU A 156 -3.39 -0.90 2.84
N LEU A 157 -2.06 -0.74 3.00
CA LEU A 157 -1.42 0.58 3.06
C LEU A 157 -1.60 1.37 1.75
N ARG A 158 -1.46 0.70 0.60
CA ARG A 158 -1.75 1.32 -0.71
C ARG A 158 -3.22 1.72 -0.83
N GLY A 159 -4.13 0.84 -0.43
CA GLY A 159 -5.58 1.13 -0.41
C GLY A 159 -5.94 2.29 0.52
N ARG A 160 -5.30 2.38 1.69
CA ARG A 160 -5.46 3.52 2.59
C ARG A 160 -4.97 4.82 1.96
N ALA A 161 -3.81 4.80 1.30
CA ALA A 161 -3.27 5.97 0.61
C ALA A 161 -4.17 6.45 -0.54
N THR A 162 -4.78 5.53 -1.30
CA THR A 162 -5.74 5.90 -2.35
C THR A 162 -6.99 6.53 -1.77
N VAL A 163 -7.56 5.94 -0.71
CA VAL A 163 -8.75 6.51 -0.04
C VAL A 163 -8.43 7.89 0.54
N GLU A 164 -7.26 8.07 1.16
CA GLU A 164 -6.84 9.36 1.70
C GLU A 164 -6.67 10.41 0.59
N SER A 165 -6.17 10.02 -0.59
CA SER A 165 -6.10 10.91 -1.76
C SER A 165 -7.48 11.31 -2.28
N GLU A 166 -8.44 10.38 -2.29
CA GLU A 166 -9.82 10.66 -2.70
C GLU A 166 -10.52 11.59 -1.69
N ILE A 167 -10.31 11.37 -0.39
CA ILE A 167 -10.82 12.26 0.67
C ILE A 167 -10.29 13.69 0.48
N GLN A 168 -9.02 13.86 0.10
CA GLN A 168 -8.46 15.19 -0.19
C GLN A 168 -9.09 15.85 -1.43
N VAL A 169 -9.44 15.06 -2.45
CA VAL A 169 -10.15 15.59 -3.62
C VAL A 169 -11.57 16.00 -3.26
N LEU A 170 -12.28 15.16 -2.50
CA LEU A 170 -13.64 15.46 -2.05
C LEU A 170 -13.68 16.68 -1.13
N SER A 171 -12.68 16.88 -0.27
CA SER A 171 -12.62 18.06 0.58
C SER A 171 -12.39 19.35 -0.23
N LYS A 172 -11.54 19.32 -1.27
CA LYS A 172 -11.38 20.43 -2.20
C LYS A 172 -12.68 20.75 -2.94
N LEU A 173 -13.33 19.73 -3.50
CA LEU A 173 -14.62 19.89 -4.18
C LEU A 173 -15.69 20.45 -3.23
N ARG A 174 -15.72 20.01 -1.98
CA ARG A 174 -16.63 20.56 -0.96
C ARG A 174 -16.37 22.06 -0.74
N CYS A 175 -15.11 22.46 -0.55
CA CYS A 175 -14.75 23.88 -0.39
C CYS A 175 -15.14 24.72 -1.62
N GLU A 176 -14.91 24.21 -2.84
CA GLU A 176 -15.31 24.88 -4.08
C GLU A 176 -16.84 25.05 -4.15
N VAL A 177 -17.62 24.02 -3.79
CA VAL A 177 -19.09 24.11 -3.75
C VAL A 177 -19.57 25.09 -2.68
N GLU A 178 -18.93 25.11 -1.50
CA GLU A 178 -19.22 26.09 -0.44
C GLU A 178 -18.94 27.53 -0.90
N GLU A 179 -17.84 27.74 -1.64
CA GLU A 179 -17.52 29.05 -2.23
C GLU A 179 -18.54 29.46 -3.30
N GLN A 180 -18.93 28.54 -4.20
CA GLN A 180 -19.98 28.80 -5.18
C GLN A 180 -21.31 29.13 -4.50
N LEU A 181 -21.67 28.42 -3.43
CA LEU A 181 -22.86 28.71 -2.65
C LEU A 181 -22.81 30.12 -2.05
N GLN A 182 -21.68 30.49 -1.44
CA GLN A 182 -21.49 31.82 -0.86
C GLN A 182 -21.58 32.92 -1.91
N ASN A 183 -21.02 32.70 -3.11
CA ASN A 183 -21.13 33.61 -4.25
C ASN A 183 -22.56 33.75 -4.77
N VAL A 184 -23.36 32.68 -4.74
CA VAL A 184 -24.78 32.77 -5.10
C VAL A 184 -25.57 33.52 -4.03
N LEU A 185 -25.28 33.29 -2.75
CA LEU A 185 -25.91 34.01 -1.65
C LEU A 185 -25.59 35.51 -1.69
N SER A 186 -24.36 35.91 -1.98
CA SER A 186 -23.99 37.33 -2.15
C SER A 186 -24.73 37.96 -3.32
N LYS A 187 -24.74 37.32 -4.50
CA LYS A 187 -25.52 37.78 -5.66
C LYS A 187 -27.02 37.88 -5.37
N LYS A 188 -27.59 36.96 -4.58
CA LYS A 188 -28.98 37.04 -4.16
C LYS A 188 -29.25 38.30 -3.34
N VAL A 189 -28.34 38.69 -2.47
CA VAL A 189 -28.44 39.95 -1.70
C VAL A 189 -28.36 41.16 -2.62
N GLU A 190 -27.43 41.17 -3.57
CA GLU A 190 -27.31 42.25 -4.58
C GLU A 190 -28.58 42.38 -5.43
N ILE A 191 -29.13 41.26 -5.90
CA ILE A 191 -30.40 41.23 -6.65
C ILE A 191 -31.54 41.79 -5.81
N ASN A 192 -31.61 41.46 -4.52
CA ASN A 192 -32.64 41.99 -3.63
C ASN A 192 -32.48 43.51 -3.43
N PHE A 193 -31.25 44.01 -3.36
CA PHE A 193 -30.98 45.44 -3.29
C PHE A 193 -31.42 46.17 -4.57
N GLU A 194 -31.06 45.67 -5.74
CA GLU A 194 -31.50 46.26 -7.02
C GLU A 194 -33.02 46.14 -7.21
N LYS A 195 -33.64 45.05 -6.77
CA LYS A 195 -35.10 44.91 -6.76
C LYS A 195 -35.77 46.02 -5.93
N ASN A 196 -35.27 46.29 -4.72
CA ASN A 196 -35.78 47.36 -3.89
C ASN A 196 -35.58 48.74 -4.54
N ARG A 197 -34.47 48.93 -5.26
CA ARG A 197 -34.21 50.17 -6.01
C ARG A 197 -35.19 50.34 -7.17
N ILE A 198 -35.45 49.27 -7.92
CA ILE A 198 -36.45 49.26 -8.99
C ILE A 198 -37.84 49.55 -8.43
N GLU A 199 -38.21 48.97 -7.29
CA GLU A 199 -39.51 49.24 -6.66
C GLU A 199 -39.68 50.71 -6.25
N LYS A 200 -38.61 51.37 -5.78
CA LYS A 200 -38.64 52.82 -5.50
C LYS A 200 -38.86 53.63 -6.77
N LEU A 201 -38.12 53.33 -7.83
CA LEU A 201 -38.29 53.99 -9.13
C LEU A 201 -39.68 53.76 -9.72
N GLN A 202 -40.26 52.57 -9.53
CA GLN A 202 -41.64 52.28 -9.92
C GLN A 202 -42.64 53.18 -9.18
N LYS A 203 -42.49 53.35 -7.86
CA LYS A 203 -43.34 54.26 -7.07
C LYS A 203 -43.18 55.72 -7.50
N GLU A 204 -41.96 56.16 -7.80
CA GLU A 204 -41.70 57.50 -8.34
C GLU A 204 -42.41 57.69 -9.69
N ILE A 205 -42.26 56.74 -10.62
CA ILE A 205 -42.96 56.78 -11.92
C ILE A 205 -44.48 56.76 -11.74
N GLU A 206 -45.02 55.96 -10.82
CA GLU A 206 -46.46 55.95 -10.51
C GLU A 206 -46.93 57.31 -10.01
N SER A 207 -46.16 57.97 -9.14
CA SER A 207 -46.48 59.31 -8.63
C SER A 207 -46.39 60.40 -9.70
N GLU A 208 -45.37 60.34 -10.57
CA GLU A 208 -45.23 61.25 -11.70
C GLU A 208 -46.36 61.04 -12.73
N ASN A 209 -46.78 59.79 -12.96
CA ASN A 209 -47.89 59.48 -13.84
C ASN A 209 -49.23 60.00 -13.27
N GLN A 210 -49.45 59.89 -11.95
CA GLN A 210 -50.60 60.50 -11.29
C GLN A 210 -50.60 62.03 -11.44
N ALA A 211 -49.45 62.68 -11.24
CA ALA A 211 -49.31 64.12 -11.45
C ALA A 211 -49.55 64.52 -12.92
N ALA A 212 -49.07 63.72 -13.87
CA ALA A 212 -49.33 63.95 -15.30
C ALA A 212 -50.82 63.85 -15.63
N VAL A 213 -51.55 62.88 -15.07
CA VAL A 213 -53.01 62.77 -15.23
C VAL A 213 -53.74 63.97 -14.61
N GLN A 214 -53.30 64.46 -13.45
CA GLN A 214 -53.86 65.68 -12.85
C GLN A 214 -53.65 66.90 -13.73
N LEU A 215 -52.42 67.10 -14.24
CA LEU A 215 -52.11 68.20 -15.15
C LEU A 215 -52.88 68.09 -16.47
N GLN A 216 -53.13 66.89 -16.99
CA GLN A 216 -53.99 66.68 -18.16
C GLN A 216 -55.43 67.14 -17.87
N TYR A 217 -55.98 66.79 -16.71
CA TYR A 217 -57.30 67.25 -16.31
C TYR A 217 -57.37 68.78 -16.18
N GLU A 218 -56.38 69.40 -15.54
CA GLU A 218 -56.29 70.87 -15.43
C GLU A 218 -56.20 71.54 -16.81
N LEU A 219 -55.36 71.02 -17.72
CA LEU A 219 -55.27 71.50 -19.10
C LEU A 219 -56.59 71.37 -19.86
N GLU A 220 -57.34 70.29 -19.65
CA GLU A 220 -58.67 70.14 -20.25
C GLU A 220 -59.67 71.16 -19.72
N VAL A 221 -59.63 71.47 -18.41
CA VAL A 221 -60.46 72.51 -17.79
C VAL A 221 -60.09 73.89 -18.36
N GLU A 222 -58.81 74.22 -18.42
CA GLU A 222 -58.32 75.48 -19.00
C GLU A 222 -58.69 75.60 -20.48
N ARG A 223 -58.56 74.51 -21.25
CA ARG A 223 -58.99 74.49 -22.65
C ARG A 223 -60.48 74.77 -22.79
N LYS A 224 -61.32 74.23 -21.90
CA LYS A 224 -62.77 74.53 -21.86
C LYS A 224 -63.02 75.99 -21.48
N ALA A 225 -62.34 76.52 -20.46
CA ALA A 225 -62.45 77.92 -20.05
C ALA A 225 -62.06 78.88 -21.18
N LEU A 226 -60.94 78.63 -21.86
CA LEU A 226 -60.51 79.40 -23.03
C LEU A 226 -61.52 79.32 -24.18
N SER A 227 -62.13 78.16 -24.42
CA SER A 227 -63.18 78.03 -25.44
C SER A 227 -64.43 78.86 -25.10
N MET A 228 -64.82 78.90 -23.81
CA MET A 228 -65.92 79.74 -23.34
C MET A 228 -65.59 81.23 -23.43
N ALA A 229 -64.38 81.62 -23.02
CA ALA A 229 -63.91 83.00 -23.12
C ALA A 229 -63.85 83.47 -24.58
N ARG A 230 -63.38 82.61 -25.50
CA ARG A 230 -63.38 82.88 -26.93
C ARG A 230 -64.80 83.05 -27.48
N ALA A 231 -65.74 82.16 -27.12
CA ALA A 231 -67.14 82.29 -27.54
C ALA A 231 -67.78 83.60 -27.03
N TRP A 232 -67.51 83.97 -25.77
CA TRP A 232 -67.96 85.24 -25.20
C TRP A 232 -67.38 86.45 -25.95
N ALA A 233 -66.06 86.45 -26.21
CA ALA A 233 -65.41 87.52 -26.98
C ALA A 233 -65.96 87.61 -28.41
N GLU A 234 -66.24 86.48 -29.06
CA GLU A 234 -66.87 86.43 -30.38
C GLU A 234 -68.30 87.00 -30.38
N ASP A 235 -69.10 86.70 -29.35
CA ASP A 235 -70.46 87.24 -29.20
C ASP A 235 -70.46 88.73 -28.83
N GLU A 236 -69.55 89.18 -27.96
CA GLU A 236 -69.42 90.60 -27.64
C GLU A 236 -68.91 91.40 -28.85
N ALA A 237 -68.02 90.82 -29.67
CA ALA A 237 -67.64 91.39 -30.95
C ALA A 237 -68.82 91.44 -31.95
N LYS A 238 -69.77 90.49 -31.93
CA LYS A 238 -71.00 90.58 -32.74
C LYS A 238 -71.89 91.72 -32.25
N LYS A 239 -72.14 91.82 -30.93
CA LYS A 239 -72.91 92.93 -30.35
C LYS A 239 -72.27 94.28 -30.64
N ALA A 240 -70.95 94.41 -30.51
CA ALA A 240 -70.23 95.62 -30.84
C ALA A 240 -70.37 95.97 -32.34
N ARG A 241 -70.34 94.98 -33.24
CA ARG A 241 -70.64 95.19 -34.67
C ARG A 241 -72.10 95.57 -34.91
N GLU A 242 -73.05 95.02 -34.15
CA GLU A 242 -74.46 95.40 -34.21
C GLU A 242 -74.68 96.82 -33.69
N HIS A 243 -74.03 97.22 -32.60
CA HIS A 243 -74.01 98.60 -32.12
C HIS A 243 -73.36 99.55 -33.12
N ALA A 244 -72.25 99.15 -33.75
CA ALA A 244 -71.64 99.94 -34.82
C ALA A 244 -72.57 100.08 -36.03
N ARG A 245 -73.27 99.02 -36.45
CA ARG A 245 -74.30 99.09 -37.49
C ARG A 245 -75.47 99.97 -37.08
N ALA A 246 -75.94 99.89 -35.84
CA ALA A 246 -77.02 100.74 -35.33
C ALA A 246 -76.61 102.21 -35.27
N LEU A 247 -75.37 102.52 -34.91
CA LEU A 247 -74.81 103.87 -34.98
C LEU A 247 -74.63 104.35 -36.42
N GLU A 248 -74.24 103.46 -37.34
CA GLU A 248 -74.14 103.77 -38.77
C GLU A 248 -75.53 103.96 -39.41
N GLU A 249 -76.54 103.19 -38.99
CA GLU A 249 -77.93 103.37 -39.36
C GLU A 249 -78.52 104.67 -38.77
N ALA A 250 -78.20 105.00 -37.52
CA ALA A 250 -78.55 106.29 -36.91
C ALA A 250 -77.87 107.46 -37.64
N ARG A 251 -76.58 107.31 -37.99
CA ARG A 251 -75.86 108.26 -38.85
C ARG A 251 -76.54 108.40 -40.21
N ASN A 252 -76.91 107.30 -40.86
CA ASN A 252 -77.63 107.30 -42.14
C ASN A 252 -79.04 107.90 -42.01
N GLN A 253 -79.72 107.75 -40.87
CA GLN A 253 -81.01 108.40 -40.58
C GLN A 253 -80.86 109.91 -40.34
N TRP A 254 -79.79 110.34 -39.67
CA TRP A 254 -79.50 111.76 -39.44
C TRP A 254 -79.03 112.47 -40.72
N GLU A 255 -78.26 111.79 -41.58
CA GLU A 255 -77.96 112.25 -42.94
C GLU A 255 -79.24 112.42 -43.78
N ARG A 256 -80.23 111.53 -43.65
CA ARG A 256 -81.53 111.65 -44.33
C ARG A 256 -82.42 112.77 -43.77
N GLN A 257 -82.21 113.20 -42.52
CA GLN A 257 -82.93 114.31 -41.89
C GLN A 257 -82.27 115.68 -42.15
N GLY A 258 -81.27 115.76 -43.03
CA GLY A 258 -80.63 117.03 -43.42
C GLY A 258 -79.71 117.61 -42.34
N ILE A 259 -79.37 116.83 -41.30
CA ILE A 259 -78.38 117.21 -40.30
C ILE A 259 -77.02 116.75 -40.81
N LYS A 260 -76.23 117.72 -41.30
CA LYS A 260 -74.81 117.51 -41.62
C LYS A 260 -74.07 117.25 -40.31
N VAL A 261 -73.93 115.99 -39.92
CA VAL A 261 -73.03 115.56 -38.85
C VAL A 261 -71.62 115.77 -39.36
N VAL A 262 -71.13 116.99 -39.14
CA VAL A 262 -69.72 117.32 -39.19
C VAL A 262 -69.09 116.54 -38.03
N VAL A 263 -68.39 115.45 -38.34
CA VAL A 263 -67.30 115.04 -37.46
C VAL A 263 -66.30 116.19 -37.57
N GLU A 264 -66.17 116.98 -36.51
CA GLU A 264 -65.14 118.01 -36.42
C GLU A 264 -63.78 117.35 -36.71
N ALA A 265 -63.18 117.72 -37.83
CA ALA A 265 -61.77 117.52 -38.13
C ALA A 265 -60.96 118.57 -37.35
N GLY A 266 -61.09 118.51 -36.02
CA GLY A 266 -60.58 119.46 -35.06
C GLY A 266 -60.36 118.80 -33.70
N LEU A 267 -59.68 117.65 -33.69
CA LEU A 267 -59.11 117.01 -32.51
C LEU A 267 -57.74 116.40 -32.87
N GLU A 268 -56.88 117.22 -33.47
CA GLU A 268 -55.43 117.04 -33.43
C GLU A 268 -54.92 118.08 -32.41
N GLU A 269 -54.30 117.61 -31.33
CA GLU A 269 -53.87 118.35 -30.11
C GLU A 269 -54.84 118.42 -28.91
N ASP A 270 -55.56 117.31 -28.66
CA ASP A 270 -55.79 116.79 -27.29
C ASP A 270 -55.26 115.33 -27.15
N ALA A 271 -54.13 115.03 -27.83
CA ALA A 271 -53.36 113.80 -27.64
C ALA A 271 -52.36 113.89 -26.48
N SER A 272 -52.54 114.86 -25.58
CA SER A 272 -51.79 114.99 -24.32
C SER A 272 -52.67 115.08 -23.07
N ALA A 273 -53.89 114.53 -23.11
CA ALA A 273 -54.54 113.99 -21.91
C ALA A 273 -54.00 112.57 -21.65
N GLY A 274 -52.69 112.50 -21.44
CA GLY A 274 -52.10 111.38 -20.71
C GLY A 274 -52.69 111.36 -19.31
N VAL A 275 -52.94 110.15 -18.80
CA VAL A 275 -53.37 109.87 -17.43
C VAL A 275 -54.88 110.03 -17.19
N THR A 276 -55.72 109.11 -17.68
CA THR A 276 -56.77 108.42 -16.87
C THR A 276 -57.63 107.36 -17.58
N TRP A 277 -57.25 106.82 -18.75
CA TRP A 277 -57.91 105.59 -19.27
C TRP A 277 -56.94 104.48 -19.70
N ALA A 278 -55.64 104.65 -19.46
CA ALA A 278 -54.63 103.57 -19.58
C ALA A 278 -54.63 102.59 -18.38
N ASN A 279 -55.51 102.79 -17.39
CA ASN A 279 -55.59 102.00 -16.15
C ASN A 279 -56.93 101.28 -15.93
N ALA A 280 -57.83 101.27 -16.91
CA ALA A 280 -59.09 100.49 -16.85
C ALA A 280 -59.11 99.35 -17.89
N GLY A 281 -57.94 98.83 -18.25
CA GLY A 281 -57.79 97.71 -19.20
C GLY A 281 -56.47 96.94 -19.03
N LYS A 282 -55.76 97.12 -17.90
CA LYS A 282 -54.46 96.48 -17.63
C LYS A 282 -54.54 95.31 -16.64
N GLU A 283 -55.66 94.60 -16.66
CA GLU A 283 -55.68 93.19 -16.28
C GLU A 283 -56.48 92.48 -17.37
N HIS A 284 -55.86 92.30 -18.54
CA HIS A 284 -56.33 91.26 -19.43
C HIS A 284 -55.96 89.93 -18.77
N PRO A 285 -56.94 89.12 -18.30
CA PRO A 285 -56.65 87.73 -17.93
C PRO A 285 -56.01 86.99 -19.10
N VAL A 286 -56.23 87.46 -20.34
CA VAL A 286 -55.65 86.94 -21.57
C VAL A 286 -54.16 87.24 -21.69
N ASP A 287 -53.67 88.45 -21.43
CA ASP A 287 -52.23 88.77 -21.54
C ASP A 287 -51.42 88.22 -20.36
N GLU A 288 -52.00 88.18 -19.16
CA GLU A 288 -51.40 87.46 -18.03
C GLU A 288 -51.38 85.94 -18.27
N ALA A 289 -52.45 85.38 -18.85
CA ALA A 289 -52.49 83.97 -19.24
C ALA A 289 -51.54 83.66 -20.40
N ILE A 290 -51.35 84.57 -21.37
CA ILE A 290 -50.39 84.41 -22.46
C ILE A 290 -48.97 84.47 -21.90
N ASN A 291 -48.63 85.46 -21.07
CA ASN A 291 -47.31 85.53 -20.46
C ASN A 291 -47.04 84.35 -19.51
N ARG A 292 -48.05 83.86 -18.78
CA ARG A 292 -47.94 82.63 -17.97
C ARG A 292 -47.83 81.38 -18.84
N ALA A 293 -48.57 81.28 -19.94
CA ALA A 293 -48.49 80.16 -20.89
C ALA A 293 -47.16 80.14 -21.64
N GLU A 294 -46.62 81.30 -22.04
CA GLU A 294 -45.28 81.44 -22.62
C GLU A 294 -44.19 81.10 -21.59
N SER A 295 -44.35 81.56 -20.34
CA SER A 295 -43.47 81.16 -19.23
C SER A 295 -43.50 79.65 -18.97
N LEU A 296 -44.68 79.02 -19.02
CA LEU A 296 -44.84 77.57 -18.88
C LEU A 296 -44.28 76.82 -20.09
N LEU A 297 -44.45 77.33 -21.32
CA LEU A 297 -43.90 76.75 -22.53
C LEU A 297 -42.36 76.79 -22.52
N GLU A 298 -41.77 77.90 -22.09
CA GLU A 298 -40.32 78.03 -21.95
C GLU A 298 -39.78 77.14 -20.82
N LYS A 299 -40.53 76.97 -19.72
CA LYS A 299 -40.21 75.96 -18.69
C LYS A 299 -40.34 74.53 -19.21
N LEU A 300 -41.30 74.24 -20.09
CA LEU A 300 -41.51 72.92 -20.66
C LEU A 300 -40.46 72.60 -21.73
N LYS A 301 -40.01 73.60 -22.50
CA LYS A 301 -38.84 73.50 -23.40
C LYS A 301 -37.55 73.30 -22.62
N SER A 302 -37.33 74.05 -21.55
CA SER A 302 -36.12 73.89 -20.74
C SER A 302 -36.10 72.53 -20.04
N PHE A 303 -37.24 72.08 -19.49
CA PHE A 303 -37.38 70.75 -18.91
C PHE A 303 -37.26 69.64 -19.96
N GLY A 304 -37.82 69.81 -21.16
CA GLY A 304 -37.67 68.87 -22.27
C GLY A 304 -36.22 68.76 -22.76
N GLY A 305 -35.51 69.89 -22.83
CA GLY A 305 -34.07 69.92 -23.11
C GLY A 305 -33.25 69.22 -22.02
N GLU A 306 -33.56 69.47 -20.76
CA GLU A 306 -32.88 68.89 -19.62
C GLU A 306 -33.16 67.38 -19.47
N MET A 307 -34.39 66.93 -19.71
CA MET A 307 -34.78 65.51 -19.80
C MET A 307 -34.05 64.80 -20.93
N LYS A 308 -33.95 65.41 -22.12
CA LYS A 308 -33.25 64.82 -23.27
C LYS A 308 -31.77 64.61 -22.96
N VAL A 309 -31.11 65.57 -22.31
CA VAL A 309 -29.70 65.44 -21.91
C VAL A 309 -29.54 64.40 -20.79
N ARG A 310 -30.39 64.42 -19.75
CA ARG A 310 -30.31 63.46 -18.63
C ARG A 310 -30.60 62.02 -19.06
N SER A 311 -31.62 61.80 -19.88
CA SER A 311 -31.96 60.48 -20.42
C SER A 311 -30.88 59.95 -21.36
N SER A 312 -30.33 60.79 -22.25
CA SER A 312 -29.22 60.42 -23.12
C SER A 312 -27.97 60.06 -22.31
N HIS A 313 -27.64 60.82 -21.27
CA HIS A 313 -26.47 60.53 -20.43
C HIS A 313 -26.65 59.29 -19.54
N ALA A 314 -27.88 59.00 -19.11
CA ALA A 314 -28.22 57.74 -18.43
C ALA A 314 -28.09 56.53 -19.38
N LEU A 315 -28.61 56.63 -20.60
CA LEU A 315 -28.47 55.61 -21.65
C LEU A 315 -27.01 55.37 -22.03
N GLU A 316 -26.20 56.43 -22.16
CA GLU A 316 -24.76 56.32 -22.46
C GLU A 316 -24.03 55.54 -21.34
N ARG A 317 -24.33 55.83 -20.07
CA ARG A 317 -23.77 55.09 -18.92
C ARG A 317 -24.19 53.62 -18.90
N VAL A 318 -25.46 53.33 -19.19
CA VAL A 318 -25.95 51.94 -19.30
C VAL A 318 -25.25 51.22 -20.45
N MET A 319 -25.10 51.85 -21.61
CA MET A 319 -24.37 51.27 -22.75
C MET A 319 -22.89 51.02 -22.43
N GLN A 320 -22.21 51.92 -21.72
CA GLN A 320 -20.83 51.71 -21.28
C GLN A 320 -20.72 50.54 -20.29
N TYR A 321 -21.64 50.43 -19.34
CA TYR A 321 -21.65 49.32 -18.39
C TYR A 321 -21.87 47.97 -19.08
N VAL A 322 -22.83 47.90 -20.01
CA VAL A 322 -23.09 46.70 -20.82
C VAL A 322 -21.89 46.33 -21.68
N ARG A 323 -21.20 47.31 -22.30
CA ARG A 323 -19.95 47.06 -23.06
C ARG A 323 -18.85 46.47 -22.17
N SER A 324 -18.65 47.01 -20.96
CA SER A 324 -17.68 46.48 -20.00
C SER A 324 -17.99 45.03 -19.61
N LEU A 325 -19.28 44.73 -19.37
CA LEU A 325 -19.74 43.40 -19.02
C LEU A 325 -19.49 42.38 -20.15
N ILE A 326 -19.77 42.76 -21.39
CA ILE A 326 -19.50 41.93 -22.58
C ILE A 326 -18.00 41.66 -22.72
N SER A 327 -17.14 42.66 -22.51
CA SER A 327 -15.68 42.48 -22.57
C SER A 327 -15.20 41.50 -21.48
N SER A 328 -15.68 41.64 -20.25
CA SER A 328 -15.30 40.74 -19.14
C SER A 328 -15.78 39.29 -19.35
N LEU A 329 -16.93 39.10 -19.98
CA LEU A 329 -17.44 37.77 -20.33
C LEU A 329 -16.63 37.13 -21.46
N LYS A 330 -16.19 37.92 -22.45
CA LYS A 330 -15.32 37.42 -23.53
C LYS A 330 -13.95 36.99 -23.00
N GLU A 331 -13.37 37.75 -22.07
CA GLU A 331 -12.09 37.42 -21.42
C GLU A 331 -12.19 36.10 -20.63
N ARG A 332 -13.20 35.96 -19.76
CA ARG A 332 -13.42 34.69 -19.03
C ARG A 332 -13.70 33.51 -19.95
N ALA A 333 -14.40 33.72 -21.05
CA ALA A 333 -14.63 32.68 -22.04
C ALA A 333 -13.33 32.24 -22.76
N ALA A 334 -12.37 33.16 -22.95
CA ALA A 334 -11.05 32.86 -23.49
C ALA A 334 -10.20 32.09 -22.47
N GLU A 335 -10.18 32.52 -21.21
CA GLU A 335 -9.47 31.84 -20.12
C GLU A 335 -9.98 30.41 -19.89
N ALA A 336 -11.31 30.21 -19.89
CA ALA A 336 -11.91 28.88 -19.75
C ALA A 336 -11.57 27.97 -20.94
N ARG A 337 -11.52 28.51 -22.17
CA ARG A 337 -11.10 27.75 -23.36
C ARG A 337 -9.62 27.36 -23.29
N GLN A 338 -8.76 28.27 -22.84
CA GLN A 338 -7.34 28.01 -22.67
C GLN A 338 -7.11 26.94 -21.60
N GLY A 339 -7.75 27.07 -20.42
CA GLY A 339 -7.66 26.07 -19.36
C GLY A 339 -8.17 24.68 -19.79
N CYS A 340 -9.22 24.62 -20.60
CA CYS A 340 -9.73 23.34 -21.14
C CYS A 340 -8.76 22.72 -22.18
N ALA A 341 -8.12 23.54 -23.02
CA ALA A 341 -7.10 23.09 -23.97
C ALA A 341 -5.84 22.58 -23.26
N ASP A 342 -5.39 23.27 -22.21
CA ASP A 342 -4.20 22.90 -21.42
C ASP A 342 -4.42 21.60 -20.65
N LEU A 343 -5.62 21.40 -20.06
CA LEU A 343 -6.01 20.14 -19.43
C LEU A 343 -6.12 19.00 -20.44
N GLY A 344 -6.67 19.26 -21.63
CA GLY A 344 -6.73 18.30 -22.73
C GLY A 344 -5.34 17.85 -23.20
N ALA A 345 -4.40 18.79 -23.35
CA ALA A 345 -3.01 18.51 -23.72
C ALA A 345 -2.25 17.76 -22.63
N ALA A 346 -2.46 18.12 -21.35
CA ALA A 346 -1.90 17.41 -20.21
C ALA A 346 -2.42 15.97 -20.09
N ALA A 347 -3.71 15.74 -20.32
CA ALA A 347 -4.29 14.40 -20.34
C ALA A 347 -3.77 13.55 -21.51
N ALA A 348 -3.68 14.13 -22.72
CA ALA A 348 -3.20 13.43 -23.91
C ALA A 348 -1.72 13.04 -23.80
N SER A 349 -0.86 13.92 -23.27
CA SER A 349 0.56 13.63 -23.02
C SER A 349 0.74 12.53 -21.97
N LYS A 350 -0.05 12.55 -20.89
CA LYS A 350 0.00 11.52 -19.83
C LYS A 350 -0.47 10.16 -20.34
N ALA A 351 -1.52 10.11 -21.16
CA ALA A 351 -1.98 8.88 -21.81
C ALA A 351 -0.95 8.30 -22.80
N LYS A 352 -0.24 9.16 -23.53
CA LYS A 352 0.80 8.74 -24.47
C LYS A 352 2.01 8.13 -23.76
N ASN A 353 2.41 8.70 -22.61
CA ASN A 353 3.50 8.16 -21.79
C ASN A 353 3.16 6.77 -21.21
N VAL A 354 1.94 6.61 -20.68
CA VAL A 354 1.45 5.31 -20.18
C VAL A 354 1.41 4.27 -21.31
N SER A 355 1.02 4.66 -22.52
CA SER A 355 1.03 3.74 -23.67
C SER A 355 2.44 3.34 -24.11
N SER A 356 3.42 4.25 -24.07
CA SER A 356 4.82 3.90 -24.37
C SER A 356 5.44 3.02 -23.30
N GLU A 357 5.16 3.25 -22.03
CA GLU A 357 5.63 2.41 -20.92
C GLU A 357 5.01 1.01 -20.98
N ALA A 358 3.71 0.90 -21.29
CA ALA A 358 3.04 -0.38 -21.46
C ALA A 358 3.59 -1.19 -22.65
N LYS A 359 3.94 -0.52 -23.76
CA LYS A 359 4.57 -1.18 -24.92
C LYS A 359 6.00 -1.66 -24.60
N ALA A 360 6.79 -0.86 -23.90
CA ALA A 360 8.14 -1.23 -23.48
C ALA A 360 8.13 -2.40 -22.46
N PHE A 361 7.16 -2.41 -21.55
CA PHE A 361 6.97 -3.49 -20.60
C PHE A 361 6.54 -4.79 -21.31
N GLY A 362 5.60 -4.71 -22.25
CA GLY A 362 5.17 -5.85 -23.05
C GLY A 362 6.26 -6.49 -23.93
N SER A 363 7.15 -5.68 -24.52
CA SER A 363 8.31 -6.22 -25.26
C SER A 363 9.31 -6.92 -24.35
N SER A 364 9.57 -6.38 -23.14
CA SER A 364 10.50 -6.99 -22.18
C SER A 364 10.04 -8.35 -21.66
N ILE A 365 8.72 -8.53 -21.48
CA ILE A 365 8.12 -9.80 -21.06
C ILE A 365 8.14 -10.81 -22.19
N ARG A 366 7.86 -10.38 -23.43
CA ARG A 366 7.88 -11.26 -24.61
C ARG A 366 9.29 -11.80 -24.88
N ASP A 367 10.31 -10.98 -24.71
CA ASP A 367 11.71 -11.41 -24.90
C ASP A 367 12.19 -12.33 -23.78
N ARG A 368 11.79 -12.08 -22.52
CA ARG A 368 12.06 -13.01 -21.41
C ARG A 368 11.37 -14.37 -21.60
N SER A 369 10.12 -14.37 -22.06
CA SER A 369 9.36 -15.60 -22.27
C SER A 369 9.94 -16.45 -23.42
N LYS A 370 10.40 -15.82 -24.51
CA LYS A 370 11.11 -16.53 -25.59
C LYS A 370 12.43 -17.15 -25.13
N LYS A 371 13.20 -16.44 -24.29
CA LYS A 371 14.49 -16.93 -23.79
C LYS A 371 14.34 -18.16 -22.90
N VAL A 372 13.30 -18.19 -22.06
CA VAL A 372 12.99 -19.35 -21.19
C VAL A 372 12.52 -20.56 -22.01
N VAL A 373 11.76 -20.35 -23.09
CA VAL A 373 11.32 -21.43 -23.98
C VAL A 373 12.49 -22.07 -24.74
N GLU A 374 13.42 -21.26 -25.26
CA GLU A 374 14.62 -21.78 -25.93
C GLU A 374 15.58 -22.47 -24.95
N GLU A 375 15.76 -21.95 -23.73
CA GLU A 375 16.58 -22.61 -22.70
C GLU A 375 16.00 -23.97 -22.25
N CYS A 376 14.66 -24.10 -22.21
CA CYS A 376 14.00 -25.39 -21.95
C CYS A 376 14.18 -26.38 -23.11
N LYS A 377 14.14 -25.89 -24.36
CA LYS A 377 14.31 -26.73 -25.56
C LYS A 377 15.74 -27.25 -25.68
N ASP A 378 16.74 -26.38 -25.47
CA ASP A 378 18.16 -26.76 -25.45
C ASP A 378 18.49 -27.72 -24.30
N GLY A 379 17.85 -27.54 -23.14
CA GLY A 379 17.97 -28.45 -22.00
C GLY A 379 17.42 -29.85 -22.30
N LEU A 380 16.28 -29.92 -23.00
CA LEU A 380 15.64 -31.18 -23.40
C LEU A 380 16.45 -31.91 -24.47
N GLU A 381 17.01 -31.20 -25.45
CA GLU A 381 17.87 -31.81 -26.48
C GLU A 381 19.16 -32.39 -25.89
N LYS A 382 19.77 -31.72 -24.90
CA LYS A 382 20.93 -32.26 -24.15
C LYS A 382 20.60 -33.47 -23.28
N PHE A 383 19.37 -33.58 -22.80
CA PHE A 383 18.90 -34.74 -22.04
C PHE A 383 18.63 -35.95 -22.96
N VAL A 384 18.00 -35.71 -24.11
CA VAL A 384 17.75 -36.74 -25.13
C VAL A 384 19.05 -37.27 -25.74
N HIS A 385 20.08 -36.43 -25.88
CA HIS A 385 21.37 -36.87 -26.41
C HIS A 385 22.16 -37.76 -25.42
N ARG A 386 21.94 -37.61 -24.11
CA ARG A 386 22.59 -38.45 -23.08
C ARG A 386 22.00 -39.85 -22.97
N PHE A 387 20.70 -40.01 -23.24
CA PHE A 387 20.03 -41.31 -23.25
C PHE A 387 20.25 -42.16 -24.52
N LYS A 388 20.94 -41.62 -25.53
CA LYS A 388 21.25 -42.36 -26.78
C LYS A 388 22.68 -42.91 -26.82
N THR A 389 23.48 -42.69 -25.78
CA THR A 389 24.90 -43.09 -25.72
C THR A 389 25.24 -44.07 -24.60
N ASP A 390 24.23 -44.57 -23.88
CA ASP A 390 24.28 -45.80 -23.09
C ASP A 390 23.35 -46.84 -23.75
#